data_AF-A0AA35Q7D9-F1
#
_entry.id   AF-A0AA35Q7D9-F1
#
_cell.length_a   1.000
_cell.length_b   1.000
_cell.length_c   1.000
_cell.angle_alpha   90.00
_cell.angle_beta   90.00
_cell.angle_gamma   90.00
#
_symmetry.space_group_name_H-M   'P 1'
#
loop_
_entity.id
_entity.type
_entity.pdbx_description
1 polymer ?
#
loop_
_entity_poly.entity_id
_entity_poly.type
_entity_poly.pdbx_seq_one_letter_code
_entity_poly.pdbx_strand_id
1 'polypeptide(L)'
;MSWQSTVGGVLLGLGGLWTSYCLLFLVSNYKQARTMGLPIRIIPISHTNPFWKVVDRHVLAIIKRLPFGLGDNNFTRYNFRGWELDDGCRSHDEMGDAFVMVTPGRNWLYIANPEALTEVFRRRAEFHRCVELTEILDVFGPSIATVKGQRWRMQRKLTAGCFNEPTNEIVWREALWLAKDMLHYWSTKSSLTSAADDCRTLSLHVLSRASFGKTFKFEGHEERGTSGISAGYKNSLQTILENCLVIMALGTKTIAKPWMPIRIQKIHEA
;
A
#
# COMPACT_ATOMS: atom_id res chain seq x y z
N MET A 1 -29.93 -12.90 31.67
CA MET A 1 -28.68 -12.25 32.13
C MET A 1 -27.46 -13.17 32.18
N SER A 2 -27.58 -14.51 32.32
CA SER A 2 -26.39 -15.40 32.38
C SER A 2 -25.66 -15.63 31.05
N TRP A 3 -26.34 -15.53 29.90
CA TRP A 3 -25.70 -15.74 28.59
C TRP A 3 -24.65 -14.67 28.26
N GLN A 4 -24.93 -13.40 28.55
CA GLN A 4 -24.01 -12.29 28.28
C GLN A 4 -22.74 -12.35 29.14
N SER A 5 -22.84 -12.78 30.40
CA SER A 5 -21.68 -12.97 31.28
C SER A 5 -20.81 -14.15 30.85
N THR A 6 -21.41 -15.26 30.41
CA THR A 6 -20.67 -16.42 29.91
C THR A 6 -19.96 -16.12 28.59
N VAL A 7 -20.64 -15.43 27.67
CA VAL A 7 -20.04 -14.97 26.40
C VAL A 7 -18.90 -13.98 26.66
N GLY A 8 -19.07 -13.05 27.59
CA GLY A 8 -18.00 -12.12 28.00
C GLY A 8 -16.78 -12.83 28.57
N GLY A 9 -16.98 -13.83 29.44
CA GLY A 9 -15.89 -14.63 30.00
C GLY A 9 -15.12 -15.43 28.95
N VAL A 10 -15.83 -16.04 27.98
CA VAL A 10 -15.21 -16.76 26.86
C VAL A 10 -14.40 -15.82 25.96
N LEU A 11 -14.92 -14.63 25.64
CA LEU A 11 -14.21 -13.65 24.82
C LEU A 11 -12.95 -13.12 25.51
N LEU A 12 -13.01 -12.85 26.81
CA LEU A 12 -11.84 -12.45 27.60
C LEU A 12 -10.79 -13.57 27.68
N GLY A 13 -11.24 -14.82 27.86
CA GLY A 13 -10.36 -15.99 27.84
C GLY A 13 -9.65 -16.18 26.49
N LEU A 14 -10.40 -16.09 25.38
CA LEU A 14 -9.84 -16.16 24.02
C LEU A 14 -8.88 -15.00 23.73
N GLY A 15 -9.20 -13.78 24.19
CA GLY A 15 -8.31 -12.62 24.09
C GLY A 15 -7.01 -12.81 24.89
N GLY A 16 -7.11 -13.36 26.10
CA GLY A 16 -5.95 -13.71 26.94
C GLY A 16 -5.05 -14.78 26.30
N LEU A 17 -5.66 -15.82 25.70
CA LEU A 17 -4.92 -16.85 24.96
C LEU A 17 -4.25 -16.27 23.71
N TRP A 18 -4.94 -15.43 22.94
CA TRP A 18 -4.39 -14.78 21.75
C TRP A 18 -3.22 -13.85 22.07
N THR A 19 -3.36 -13.02 23.11
CA THR A 19 -2.27 -12.13 23.55
C THR A 19 -1.07 -12.92 24.06
N SER A 20 -1.30 -13.98 24.83
CA SER A 20 -0.22 -14.88 25.29
C SER A 20 0.48 -15.55 24.11
N TYR A 21 -0.28 -16.02 23.12
CA TYR A 21 0.26 -16.55 21.87
C TYR A 21 1.14 -15.51 21.15
N CYS A 22 0.65 -14.28 20.96
CA CYS A 22 1.43 -13.22 20.33
C CYS A 22 2.72 -12.91 21.11
N LEU A 23 2.69 -12.89 22.44
CA LEU A 23 3.87 -12.67 23.27
C LEU A 23 4.89 -13.80 23.13
N LEU A 24 4.45 -15.06 23.12
CA LEU A 24 5.34 -16.21 22.92
C LEU A 24 6.04 -16.16 21.55
N PHE A 25 5.29 -15.84 20.50
CA PHE A 25 5.88 -15.66 19.16
C PHE A 25 6.81 -14.46 19.10
N LEU A 26 6.46 -13.34 19.73
CA LEU A 26 7.32 -12.17 19.81
C LEU A 26 8.66 -12.50 20.50
N VAL A 27 8.63 -13.25 21.61
CA VAL A 27 9.83 -13.70 22.31
C VAL A 27 10.66 -14.65 21.45
N SER A 28 10.02 -15.59 20.76
CA SER A 28 10.69 -16.52 19.84
C SER A 28 11.39 -15.76 18.69
N ASN A 29 10.68 -14.82 18.08
CA ASN A 29 11.18 -13.99 16.98
C ASN A 29 12.30 -13.07 17.47
N TYR A 30 12.18 -12.50 18.68
CA TYR A 30 13.24 -11.72 19.30
C TYR A 30 14.52 -12.55 19.51
N LYS A 31 14.40 -13.77 20.04
CA LYS A 31 15.55 -14.67 20.21
C LYS A 31 16.25 -14.96 18.87
N GLN A 32 15.48 -15.17 17.80
CA GLN A 32 16.03 -15.35 16.45
C GLN A 32 16.66 -14.08 15.88
N ALA A 33 16.09 -12.90 16.13
CA ALA A 33 16.68 -11.63 15.67
C ALA A 33 18.01 -11.34 16.40
N ARG A 34 18.11 -11.73 17.68
CA ARG A 34 19.33 -11.55 18.48
C ARG A 34 20.53 -12.30 17.94
N THR A 35 20.34 -13.41 17.22
CA THR A 35 21.47 -14.15 16.62
C THR A 35 22.07 -13.43 15.41
N MET A 36 21.37 -12.46 14.83
CA MET A 36 21.85 -11.70 13.67
C MET A 36 22.88 -10.62 14.02
N GLY A 37 22.99 -10.24 15.31
CA GLY A 37 23.90 -9.18 15.75
C GLY A 37 23.55 -7.77 15.28
N LEU A 38 22.36 -7.58 14.71
CA LEU A 38 21.86 -6.28 14.22
C LEU A 38 21.08 -5.52 15.30
N PRO A 39 20.95 -4.20 15.21
CA PRO A 39 20.03 -3.42 16.02
C PRO A 39 18.58 -3.90 15.86
N ILE A 40 17.84 -3.92 16.97
CA ILE A 40 16.49 -4.49 17.02
C ILE A 40 15.46 -3.46 17.49
N ARG A 41 14.34 -3.39 16.77
CA ARG A 41 13.14 -2.65 17.18
C ARG A 41 11.98 -3.62 17.40
N ILE A 42 11.38 -3.60 18.58
CA ILE A 42 10.28 -4.50 18.93
C ILE A 42 8.95 -3.78 18.70
N ILE A 43 8.09 -4.34 17.86
CA ILE A 43 6.74 -3.85 17.60
C ILE A 43 5.73 -4.91 18.05
N PRO A 44 4.94 -4.64 19.10
CA PRO A 44 4.12 -5.65 19.76
C PRO A 44 2.91 -6.11 18.94
N ILE A 45 2.51 -5.35 17.91
CA ILE A 45 1.41 -5.71 17.01
C ILE A 45 1.98 -5.84 15.61
N SER A 46 1.68 -6.95 14.91
CA SER A 46 2.15 -7.11 13.55
C SER A 46 1.38 -6.20 12.60
N HIS A 47 2.08 -5.32 11.89
CA HIS A 47 1.48 -4.44 10.86
C HIS A 47 0.84 -5.21 9.70
N THR A 48 1.17 -6.51 9.54
CA THR A 48 0.53 -7.40 8.57
C THR A 48 -0.82 -7.96 9.02
N ASN A 49 -1.22 -7.78 10.29
CA ASN A 49 -2.51 -8.25 10.79
C ASN A 49 -3.65 -7.52 10.04
N PRO A 50 -4.57 -8.23 9.35
CA PRO A 50 -5.66 -7.62 8.60
C PRO A 50 -6.52 -6.65 9.41
N PHE A 51 -6.80 -6.99 10.68
CA PHE A 51 -7.57 -6.10 11.56
C PHE A 51 -6.80 -4.82 11.86
N TRP A 52 -5.51 -4.95 12.19
CA TRP A 52 -4.64 -3.81 12.45
C TRP A 52 -4.51 -2.89 11.24
N LYS A 53 -4.37 -3.45 10.02
CA LYS A 53 -4.30 -2.67 8.76
C LYS A 53 -5.49 -1.72 8.54
N VAL A 54 -6.65 -2.01 9.13
CA VAL A 54 -7.86 -1.18 8.97
C VAL A 54 -7.93 -0.10 10.06
N VAL A 55 -7.46 -0.40 11.26
CA VAL A 55 -7.62 0.48 12.44
C VAL A 55 -6.36 1.28 12.78
N ASP A 56 -5.19 0.92 12.23
CA ASP A 56 -3.88 1.46 12.60
C ASP A 56 -3.86 2.99 12.57
N ARG A 57 -4.24 3.64 11.47
CA ARG A 57 -4.21 5.10 11.33
C ARG A 57 -5.07 5.81 12.37
N HIS A 58 -6.26 5.27 12.67
CA HIS A 58 -7.15 5.84 13.69
C HIS A 58 -6.58 5.66 15.10
N VAL A 59 -6.14 4.45 15.43
CA VAL A 59 -5.57 4.13 16.74
C VAL A 59 -4.30 4.95 16.98
N LEU A 60 -3.40 5.01 16.01
CA LEU A 60 -2.17 5.81 16.12
C LEU A 60 -2.46 7.31 16.21
N ALA A 61 -3.45 7.83 15.49
CA ALA A 61 -3.84 9.24 15.60
C ALA A 61 -4.37 9.58 17.00
N ILE A 62 -5.09 8.66 17.66
CA ILE A 62 -5.54 8.83 19.05
C ILE A 62 -4.34 8.78 20.00
N ILE A 63 -3.45 7.79 19.84
CA ILE A 63 -2.28 7.64 20.71
C ILE A 63 -1.33 8.85 20.59
N LYS A 64 -1.13 9.37 19.37
CA LYS A 64 -0.32 10.59 19.13
C LYS A 64 -0.86 11.83 19.84
N ARG A 65 -2.15 11.87 20.19
CA ARG A 65 -2.78 12.97 20.94
C ARG A 65 -2.62 12.87 22.45
N LEU A 66 -2.06 11.77 22.97
CA LEU A 66 -1.87 11.61 24.41
C LEU A 66 -0.86 12.65 24.94
N PRO A 67 -1.18 13.33 26.06
CA PRO A 67 -0.30 14.33 26.65
C PRO A 67 0.99 13.70 27.19
N PHE A 68 1.97 14.54 27.50
CA PHE A 68 3.28 14.15 28.09
C PHE A 68 4.24 13.39 27.17
N GLY A 69 4.13 13.54 25.84
CA GLY A 69 5.04 12.89 24.90
C GLY A 69 4.86 11.37 24.78
N LEU A 70 3.87 10.81 25.48
CA LEU A 70 3.51 9.38 25.40
C LEU A 70 3.10 8.95 23.99
N GLY A 71 2.69 9.90 23.16
CA GLY A 71 2.29 9.69 21.77
C GLY A 71 3.44 9.59 20.76
N ASP A 72 4.66 10.04 21.09
CA ASP A 72 5.81 9.99 20.18
C ASP A 72 6.77 8.88 20.63
N ASN A 73 6.53 7.67 20.13
CA ASN A 73 7.23 6.48 20.55
C ASN A 73 7.43 5.51 19.37
N ASN A 74 8.17 4.42 19.61
CA ASN A 74 8.44 3.41 18.59
C ASN A 74 7.17 2.74 18.06
N PHE A 75 6.14 2.63 18.88
CA PHE A 75 4.88 2.06 18.43
C PHE A 75 4.20 3.00 17.43
N THR A 76 4.09 4.30 17.71
CA THR A 76 3.44 5.26 16.81
C THR A 76 4.28 5.62 15.57
N ARG A 77 5.59 5.44 15.64
CA ARG A 77 6.52 5.65 14.53
C ARG A 77 6.53 4.49 13.52
N TYR A 78 6.52 3.24 13.97
CA TYR A 78 6.74 2.08 13.09
C TYR A 78 5.49 1.21 12.86
N ASN A 79 4.43 1.35 13.65
CA ASN A 79 3.32 0.39 13.65
C ASN A 79 2.14 0.75 12.73
N PHE A 80 2.43 1.15 11.49
CA PHE A 80 1.43 1.37 10.44
C PHE A 80 2.04 1.11 9.07
N ARG A 81 1.20 0.89 8.05
CA ARG A 81 1.72 0.68 6.68
C ARG A 81 2.24 1.98 6.07
N GLY A 82 3.45 1.93 5.49
CA GLY A 82 4.07 3.07 4.81
C GLY A 82 4.77 4.02 5.78
N TRP A 83 5.06 3.58 7.00
CA TRP A 83 5.84 4.34 7.98
C TRP A 83 7.23 4.69 7.45
N GLU A 84 7.76 3.87 6.55
CA GLU A 84 9.04 4.06 5.87
C GLU A 84 9.10 5.38 5.08
N LEU A 85 7.95 5.85 4.57
CA LEU A 85 7.88 7.11 3.83
C LEU A 85 8.00 8.32 4.75
N ASP A 86 7.31 8.28 5.90
CA ASP A 86 7.35 9.34 6.90
C ASP A 86 8.71 9.39 7.61
N ASP A 87 9.34 8.23 7.78
CA ASP A 87 10.65 8.09 8.42
C ASP A 87 11.83 8.48 7.51
N GLY A 88 11.71 8.19 6.22
CA GLY A 88 12.79 8.38 5.25
C GLY A 88 14.01 7.54 5.61
N CYS A 89 15.15 8.20 5.82
CA CYS A 89 16.40 7.54 6.20
C CYS A 89 16.68 7.57 7.71
N ARG A 90 15.80 8.18 8.53
CA ARG A 90 16.10 8.47 9.94
C ARG A 90 16.39 7.20 10.76
N SER A 91 15.67 6.11 10.52
CA SER A 91 15.94 4.83 11.18
C SER A 91 17.30 4.25 10.83
N HIS A 92 17.75 4.45 9.59
CA HIS A 92 19.08 4.03 9.15
C HIS A 92 20.18 4.95 9.68
N ASP A 93 19.91 6.24 9.87
CA ASP A 93 20.84 7.15 10.55
C ASP A 93 21.02 6.75 12.03
N GLU A 94 19.95 6.29 12.70
CA GLU A 94 19.97 5.86 14.11
C GLU A 94 20.56 4.45 14.32
N MET A 95 20.26 3.51 13.42
CA MET A 95 20.57 2.08 13.59
C MET A 95 21.60 1.56 12.58
N GLY A 96 22.07 2.39 11.67
CA GLY A 96 23.03 2.04 10.64
C GLY A 96 22.41 1.31 9.43
N ASP A 97 23.29 0.70 8.66
CA ASP A 97 23.00 0.12 7.35
C ASP A 97 21.99 -1.03 7.35
N ALA A 98 21.81 -1.71 8.48
CA ALA A 98 20.83 -2.77 8.62
C ALA A 98 20.27 -2.87 10.03
N PHE A 99 18.97 -3.07 10.15
CA PHE A 99 18.30 -3.31 11.43
C PHE A 99 17.12 -4.26 11.27
N VAL A 100 16.69 -4.85 12.40
CA VAL A 100 15.59 -5.83 12.43
C VAL A 100 14.43 -5.28 13.22
N MET A 101 13.25 -5.24 12.59
CA MET A 101 11.99 -5.00 13.27
C MET A 101 11.34 -6.34 13.62
N VAL A 102 11.17 -6.60 14.91
CA VAL A 102 10.60 -7.83 15.46
C VAL A 102 9.12 -7.62 15.71
N THR A 103 8.27 -8.43 15.08
CA THR A 103 6.82 -8.47 15.36
C THR A 103 6.40 -9.87 15.80
N PRO A 104 5.20 -10.05 16.39
CA PRO A 104 4.68 -11.39 16.67
C PRO A 104 4.51 -12.24 15.40
N GLY A 105 4.33 -11.59 14.25
CA GLY A 105 4.13 -12.27 12.97
C GLY A 105 5.44 -12.78 12.36
N ARG A 106 6.48 -11.94 12.31
CA ARG A 106 7.80 -12.26 11.76
C ARG A 106 8.84 -11.18 12.08
N ASN A 107 10.10 -11.48 11.78
CA ASN A 107 11.17 -10.49 11.74
C ASN A 107 11.25 -9.84 10.36
N TRP A 108 11.38 -8.52 10.34
CA TRP A 108 11.56 -7.72 9.13
C TRP A 108 12.96 -7.14 9.14
N LEU A 109 13.76 -7.49 8.14
CA LEU A 109 15.11 -6.98 7.95
C LEU A 109 15.07 -5.79 6.99
N TYR A 110 15.53 -4.64 7.46
CA TYR A 110 15.68 -3.41 6.67
C TYR A 110 17.17 -3.23 6.35
N ILE A 111 17.48 -2.98 5.08
CA ILE A 111 18.86 -2.88 4.57
C ILE A 111 18.97 -1.62 3.71
N ALA A 112 19.94 -0.77 4.02
CA ALA A 112 20.33 0.40 3.24
C ALA A 112 21.72 0.26 2.59
N ASN A 113 22.44 -0.84 2.84
CA ASN A 113 23.73 -1.11 2.20
C ASN A 113 23.55 -1.66 0.76
N PRO A 114 24.17 -1.03 -0.26
CA PRO A 114 23.99 -1.41 -1.66
C PRO A 114 24.60 -2.77 -2.02
N GLU A 115 25.73 -3.15 -1.43
CA GLU A 115 26.34 -4.47 -1.68
C GLU A 115 25.45 -5.60 -1.15
N ALA A 116 24.93 -5.45 0.07
CA ALA A 116 24.03 -6.39 0.70
C ALA A 116 22.70 -6.53 -0.08
N LEU A 117 22.13 -5.40 -0.52
CA LEU A 117 20.93 -5.42 -1.38
C LEU A 117 21.20 -6.17 -2.69
N THR A 118 22.34 -5.92 -3.34
CA THR A 118 22.73 -6.60 -4.57
C THR A 118 22.81 -8.12 -4.38
N GLU A 119 23.41 -8.57 -3.26
CA GLU A 119 23.50 -9.99 -2.96
C GLU A 119 22.14 -10.63 -2.66
N VAL A 120 21.26 -9.93 -1.94
CA VAL A 120 19.86 -10.35 -1.72
C VAL A 120 19.13 -10.52 -3.05
N PHE A 121 19.26 -9.56 -3.98
CA PHE A 121 18.64 -9.65 -5.29
C PHE A 121 19.23 -10.77 -6.17
N ARG A 122 20.53 -11.04 -6.06
CA ARG A 122 21.18 -12.16 -6.76
C ARG A 122 20.64 -13.51 -6.27
N ARG A 123 20.36 -13.64 -4.97
CA ARG A 123 19.83 -14.84 -4.31
C ARG A 123 18.30 -14.90 -4.28
N ARG A 124 17.64 -14.53 -5.39
CA ARG A 124 16.16 -14.51 -5.53
C ARG A 124 15.44 -15.82 -5.20
N ALA A 125 16.14 -16.96 -5.23
CA ALA A 125 15.58 -18.27 -4.88
C ALA A 125 15.48 -18.48 -3.36
N GLU A 126 16.27 -17.73 -2.59
CA GLU A 126 16.29 -17.78 -1.13
C GLU A 126 15.45 -16.63 -0.57
N PHE A 127 15.58 -15.44 -1.15
CA PHE A 127 14.82 -14.25 -0.78
C PHE A 127 13.59 -14.09 -1.69
N HIS A 128 12.48 -14.64 -1.24
CA HIS A 128 11.21 -14.54 -1.94
C HIS A 128 10.54 -13.17 -1.70
N ARG A 129 9.91 -12.63 -2.73
CA ARG A 129 9.05 -11.44 -2.60
C ARG A 129 7.91 -11.70 -1.61
N CYS A 130 7.74 -10.79 -0.65
CA CYS A 130 6.62 -10.80 0.30
C CYS A 130 5.34 -10.32 -0.40
N VAL A 131 4.65 -11.24 -1.11
CA VAL A 131 3.43 -10.87 -1.86
C VAL A 131 2.29 -10.42 -0.96
N GLU A 132 2.35 -10.79 0.32
CA GLU A 132 1.36 -10.45 1.35
C GLU A 132 1.25 -8.93 1.54
N LEU A 133 2.29 -8.18 1.17
CA LEU A 133 2.29 -6.71 1.15
C LEU A 133 1.57 -6.13 -0.09
N THR A 134 1.57 -6.89 -1.18
CA THR A 134 0.98 -6.51 -2.47
C THR A 134 -0.40 -7.09 -2.72
N GLU A 135 -0.93 -7.95 -1.85
CA GLU A 135 -2.27 -8.54 -1.95
C GLU A 135 -3.38 -7.49 -2.14
N ILE A 136 -3.15 -6.25 -1.72
CA ILE A 136 -4.06 -5.12 -1.99
C ILE A 136 -4.33 -4.87 -3.47
N LEU A 137 -3.42 -5.32 -4.33
CA LEU A 137 -3.52 -5.12 -5.77
C LEU A 137 -4.38 -6.19 -6.45
N ASP A 138 -4.80 -7.23 -5.73
CA ASP A 138 -5.67 -8.29 -6.26
C ASP A 138 -7.16 -7.93 -6.28
N VAL A 139 -7.48 -6.63 -6.21
CA VAL A 139 -8.86 -6.11 -6.36
C VAL A 139 -9.50 -6.60 -7.67
N PHE A 140 -8.72 -6.72 -8.73
CA PHE A 140 -9.15 -7.25 -10.04
C PHE A 140 -8.80 -8.72 -10.26
N GLY A 141 -8.40 -9.43 -9.21
CA GLY A 141 -7.88 -10.80 -9.27
C GLY A 141 -6.35 -10.89 -9.35
N PRO A 142 -5.79 -12.12 -9.41
CA PRO A 142 -4.35 -12.36 -9.30
C PRO A 142 -3.53 -11.62 -10.36
N SER A 143 -2.73 -10.65 -9.92
CA SER A 143 -1.87 -9.81 -10.77
C SER A 143 -0.39 -10.23 -10.75
N ILE A 144 0.42 -9.67 -11.67
CA ILE A 144 1.87 -9.92 -11.71
C ILE A 144 2.58 -9.51 -10.40
N ALA A 145 1.96 -8.60 -9.64
CA ALA A 145 2.46 -8.14 -8.36
C ALA A 145 2.24 -9.18 -7.24
N THR A 146 1.25 -10.06 -7.36
CA THR A 146 0.79 -10.92 -6.24
C THR A 146 1.00 -12.41 -6.49
N VAL A 147 1.04 -12.87 -7.74
CA VAL A 147 1.31 -14.28 -8.04
C VAL A 147 2.75 -14.69 -7.74
N LYS A 148 2.96 -15.96 -7.36
CA LYS A 148 4.28 -16.59 -7.11
C LYS A 148 4.59 -17.69 -8.13
N GLY A 149 5.86 -18.09 -8.23
CA GLY A 149 6.30 -19.30 -8.93
C GLY A 149 5.95 -19.34 -10.43
N GLN A 150 5.39 -20.47 -10.89
CA GLN A 150 5.09 -20.68 -12.30
C GLN A 150 4.04 -19.70 -12.86
N ARG A 151 3.01 -19.36 -12.07
CA ARG A 151 2.00 -18.36 -12.48
C ARG A 151 2.63 -16.99 -12.71
N TRP A 152 3.58 -16.60 -11.86
CA TRP A 152 4.34 -15.37 -12.05
C TRP A 152 5.17 -15.41 -13.33
N ARG A 153 5.89 -16.51 -13.59
CA ARG A 153 6.69 -16.67 -14.82
C ARG A 153 5.81 -16.56 -16.07
N MET A 154 4.63 -17.18 -16.05
CA MET A 154 3.66 -17.12 -17.13
C MET A 154 3.15 -15.69 -17.36
N GLN A 155 2.61 -15.03 -16.33
CA GLN A 155 2.09 -13.66 -16.45
C GLN A 155 3.19 -12.67 -16.86
N ARG A 156 4.41 -12.79 -16.31
CA ARG A 156 5.56 -11.98 -16.72
C ARG A 156 5.92 -12.21 -18.18
N LYS A 157 5.92 -13.45 -18.67
CA LYS A 157 6.22 -13.74 -20.08
C LYS A 157 5.19 -13.11 -21.01
N LEU A 158 3.90 -13.19 -20.66
CA LEU A 158 2.81 -12.59 -21.46
C LEU A 158 2.90 -11.07 -21.51
N THR A 159 3.21 -10.43 -20.37
CA THR A 159 3.26 -8.96 -20.26
C THR A 159 4.57 -8.35 -20.74
N ALA A 160 5.69 -9.07 -20.67
CA ALA A 160 7.01 -8.55 -21.07
C ALA A 160 7.02 -8.08 -22.53
N GLY A 161 6.25 -8.72 -23.42
CA GLY A 161 6.14 -8.32 -24.82
C GLY A 161 5.53 -6.94 -25.03
N CYS A 162 4.80 -6.39 -24.05
CA CYS A 162 4.21 -5.07 -24.12
C CYS A 162 5.22 -3.95 -23.81
N PHE A 163 6.32 -4.25 -23.11
CA PHE A 163 7.34 -3.28 -22.71
C PHE A 163 8.52 -3.33 -23.69
N ASN A 164 8.35 -2.71 -24.85
CA ASN A 164 9.33 -2.68 -25.93
C ASN A 164 9.47 -1.26 -26.53
N GLU A 165 10.45 -1.06 -27.40
CA GLU A 165 10.72 0.26 -28.00
C GLU A 165 9.53 0.84 -28.81
N PRO A 166 8.83 0.07 -29.66
CA PRO A 166 7.61 0.55 -30.31
C PRO A 166 6.55 1.07 -29.33
N THR A 167 6.29 0.36 -28.22
CA THR A 167 5.36 0.83 -27.19
C THR A 167 5.89 2.09 -26.50
N ASN A 168 7.20 2.15 -26.22
CA ASN A 168 7.83 3.32 -25.62
C ASN A 168 7.71 4.56 -26.52
N GLU A 169 7.80 4.41 -27.84
CA GLU A 169 7.60 5.52 -28.78
C GLU A 169 6.19 6.11 -28.67
N ILE A 170 5.16 5.26 -28.54
CA ILE A 170 3.77 5.68 -28.33
C ILE A 170 3.65 6.45 -27.00
N VAL A 171 4.21 5.90 -25.92
CA VAL A 171 4.22 6.52 -24.59
C VAL A 171 4.90 7.89 -24.64
N TRP A 172 6.08 7.97 -25.28
CA TRP A 172 6.88 9.18 -25.38
C TRP A 172 6.16 10.29 -26.15
N ARG A 173 5.59 9.94 -27.31
CA ARG A 173 4.83 10.90 -28.14
C ARG A 173 3.62 11.44 -27.39
N GLU A 174 2.84 10.58 -26.73
CA GLU A 174 1.67 11.01 -25.98
C GLU A 174 2.07 11.88 -24.77
N ALA A 175 3.12 11.48 -24.04
CA ALA A 175 3.62 12.23 -22.89
C ALA A 175 4.10 13.63 -23.28
N LEU A 176 4.84 13.76 -24.38
CA LEU A 176 5.28 15.06 -24.89
C LEU A 176 4.10 15.95 -25.28
N TRP A 177 3.08 15.39 -25.93
CA TRP A 177 1.90 16.14 -26.34
C TRP A 177 1.11 16.64 -25.11
N LEU A 178 0.80 15.75 -24.16
CA LEU A 178 0.09 16.09 -22.93
C LEU A 178 0.90 17.06 -22.04
N ALA A 179 2.22 16.92 -21.98
CA ALA A 179 3.08 17.80 -21.19
C ALA A 179 3.09 19.23 -21.75
N LYS A 180 3.03 19.40 -23.08
CA LYS A 180 2.91 20.73 -23.71
C LYS A 180 1.59 21.40 -23.35
N ASP A 181 0.50 20.66 -23.41
CA ASP A 181 -0.83 21.17 -23.03
C ASP A 181 -0.88 21.52 -21.53
N MET A 182 -0.31 20.67 -20.67
CA MET A 182 -0.18 20.94 -19.24
C MET A 182 0.66 22.18 -18.94
N LEU A 183 1.78 22.35 -19.65
CA LEU A 183 2.63 23.54 -19.51
C LEU A 183 1.89 24.80 -19.96
N HIS A 184 1.13 24.72 -21.07
CA HIS A 184 0.30 25.83 -21.52
C HIS A 184 -0.75 26.18 -20.46
N TYR A 185 -1.49 25.20 -19.94
CA TYR A 185 -2.44 25.40 -18.84
C TYR A 185 -1.77 26.08 -17.63
N TRP A 186 -0.63 25.56 -17.16
CA TRP A 186 0.10 26.14 -16.04
C TRP A 186 0.56 27.57 -16.29
N SER A 187 0.93 27.92 -17.53
CA SER A 187 1.34 29.29 -17.89
C SER A 187 0.20 30.31 -17.82
N THR A 188 -1.06 29.86 -17.87
CA THR A 188 -2.23 30.74 -17.72
C THR A 188 -2.59 31.03 -16.26
N LYS A 189 -1.97 30.34 -15.30
CA LYS A 189 -2.28 30.43 -13.87
C LYS A 189 -1.28 31.33 -13.15
N SER A 190 -1.79 32.16 -12.24
CA SER A 190 -0.95 33.00 -11.36
C SER A 190 -0.23 32.20 -10.27
N SER A 191 -0.78 31.04 -9.88
CA SER A 191 -0.21 30.13 -8.89
C SER A 191 -0.57 28.68 -9.19
N LEU A 192 0.36 27.75 -8.96
CA LEU A 192 0.17 26.31 -9.18
C LEU A 192 -0.09 25.59 -7.85
N THR A 193 -1.36 25.34 -7.55
CA THR A 193 -1.79 24.60 -6.35
C THR A 193 -2.16 23.14 -6.64
N SER A 194 -2.36 22.78 -7.91
CA SER A 194 -2.87 21.48 -8.37
C SER A 194 -1.84 20.59 -9.07
N ALA A 195 -0.54 20.89 -8.97
CA ALA A 195 0.49 20.22 -9.77
C ALA A 195 0.49 18.69 -9.63
N ALA A 196 0.22 18.16 -8.42
CA ALA A 196 0.12 16.72 -8.20
C ALA A 196 -1.07 16.09 -8.92
N ASP A 197 -2.24 16.74 -8.91
CA ASP A 197 -3.46 16.30 -9.60
C ASP A 197 -3.34 16.39 -11.11
N ASP A 198 -2.66 17.41 -11.60
CA ASP A 198 -2.35 17.62 -13.02
C ASP A 198 -1.38 16.54 -13.52
N CYS A 199 -0.30 16.26 -12.79
CA CYS A 199 0.62 15.16 -13.11
C CYS A 199 -0.07 13.78 -13.08
N ARG A 200 -1.01 13.57 -12.14
CA ARG A 200 -1.84 12.35 -12.10
C ARG A 200 -2.70 12.23 -13.36
N THR A 201 -3.25 13.34 -13.83
CA THR A 201 -4.04 13.41 -15.07
C THR A 201 -3.22 13.00 -16.28
N LEU A 202 -2.07 13.65 -16.45
CA LEU A 202 -1.14 13.37 -17.53
C LEU A 202 -0.76 11.88 -17.54
N SER A 203 -0.38 11.34 -16.38
CA SER A 203 0.01 9.93 -16.26
C SER A 203 -1.11 8.96 -16.64
N LEU A 204 -2.36 9.24 -16.22
CA LEU A 204 -3.51 8.43 -16.57
C LEU A 204 -3.86 8.47 -18.06
N HIS A 205 -3.73 9.64 -18.69
CA HIS A 205 -3.98 9.80 -20.13
C HIS A 205 -2.91 9.10 -20.96
N VAL A 206 -1.63 9.23 -20.59
CA VAL A 206 -0.53 8.47 -21.21
C VAL A 206 -0.77 6.97 -21.10
N LEU A 207 -1.15 6.49 -19.90
CA LEU A 207 -1.44 5.07 -19.69
C LEU A 207 -2.64 4.61 -20.55
N SER A 208 -3.67 5.44 -20.65
CA SER A 208 -4.86 5.15 -21.46
C SER A 208 -4.52 5.01 -22.93
N ARG A 209 -3.60 5.86 -23.43
CA ARG A 209 -3.11 5.76 -24.81
C ARG A 209 -2.31 4.49 -25.02
N ALA A 210 -1.32 4.24 -24.16
CA ALA A 210 -0.41 3.12 -24.31
C ALA A 210 -1.11 1.76 -24.12
N SER A 211 -2.10 1.68 -23.22
CA SER A 211 -2.76 0.43 -22.85
C SER A 211 -4.02 0.15 -23.66
N PHE A 212 -4.80 1.19 -23.99
CA PHE A 212 -6.13 1.04 -24.61
C PHE A 212 -6.27 1.78 -25.93
N GLY A 213 -5.21 2.46 -26.41
CA GLY A 213 -5.25 3.25 -27.64
C GLY A 213 -6.10 4.51 -27.54
N LYS A 214 -6.56 4.91 -26.34
CA LYS A 214 -7.45 6.06 -26.13
C LYS A 214 -6.65 7.32 -25.81
N THR A 215 -6.80 8.34 -26.65
CA THR A 215 -6.22 9.67 -26.43
C THR A 215 -7.28 10.59 -25.81
N PHE A 216 -6.85 11.42 -24.87
CA PHE A 216 -7.67 12.44 -24.21
C PHE A 216 -6.89 13.74 -24.21
N LYS A 217 -7.57 14.88 -24.33
CA LYS A 217 -6.92 16.18 -24.12
C LYS A 217 -6.55 16.35 -22.66
N PHE A 218 -5.44 17.02 -22.40
CA PHE A 218 -5.12 17.42 -21.05
C PHE A 218 -6.17 18.41 -20.54
N GLU A 219 -6.65 18.17 -19.32
CA GLU A 219 -7.61 19.02 -18.62
C GLU A 219 -7.04 19.26 -17.22
N GLY A 220 -6.77 20.53 -16.91
CA GLY A 220 -6.28 20.93 -15.59
C GLY A 220 -7.29 20.58 -14.50
N HIS A 221 -6.80 20.36 -13.27
CA HIS A 221 -7.66 19.98 -12.15
C HIS A 221 -8.88 20.90 -11.98
N GLU A 222 -8.70 22.22 -12.16
CA GLU A 222 -9.76 23.23 -12.03
C GLU A 222 -10.71 23.31 -13.22
N GLU A 223 -10.30 22.81 -14.40
CA GLU A 223 -11.08 22.92 -15.64
C GLU A 223 -12.00 21.72 -15.88
N ARG A 224 -11.91 20.72 -15.01
CA ARG A 224 -12.67 19.48 -15.15
C ARG A 224 -14.16 19.70 -14.98
N GLY A 225 -14.91 19.48 -16.06
CA GLY A 225 -16.34 19.18 -15.98
C GLY A 225 -16.59 17.76 -15.46
N THR A 226 -17.68 17.55 -14.75
CA THR A 226 -18.11 16.25 -14.19
C THR A 226 -18.58 15.23 -15.25
N SER A 227 -18.64 15.58 -16.53
CA SER A 227 -19.42 14.86 -17.56
C SER A 227 -18.61 14.18 -18.68
N GLY A 228 -17.28 14.25 -18.68
CA GLY A 228 -16.45 13.61 -19.70
C GLY A 228 -16.25 12.10 -19.49
N ILE A 229 -16.16 11.30 -20.58
CA ILE A 229 -15.83 9.86 -20.52
C ILE A 229 -14.45 9.64 -19.83
N SER A 230 -13.50 10.56 -20.05
CA SER A 230 -12.20 10.57 -19.37
C SER A 230 -12.35 10.78 -17.86
N ALA A 231 -13.26 11.68 -17.46
CA ALA A 231 -13.59 11.91 -16.06
C ALA A 231 -14.24 10.67 -15.45
N GLY A 232 -15.13 9.96 -16.16
CA GLY A 232 -15.71 8.70 -15.71
C GLY A 232 -14.68 7.62 -15.41
N TYR A 233 -13.80 7.30 -16.37
CA TYR A 233 -12.73 6.30 -16.17
C TYR A 233 -11.77 6.70 -15.04
N LYS A 234 -11.32 7.96 -15.02
CA LYS A 234 -10.47 8.49 -13.94
C LYS A 234 -11.15 8.38 -12.59
N ASN A 235 -12.42 8.80 -12.49
CA ASN A 235 -13.18 8.80 -11.24
C ASN A 235 -13.42 7.38 -10.73
N SER A 236 -13.75 6.42 -11.60
CA SER A 236 -13.84 5.01 -11.25
C SER A 236 -12.51 4.49 -10.69
N LEU A 237 -11.42 4.70 -11.41
CA LEU A 237 -10.09 4.20 -11.00
C LEU A 237 -9.62 4.87 -9.70
N GLN A 238 -9.87 6.17 -9.54
CA GLN A 238 -9.59 6.91 -8.32
C GLN A 238 -10.44 6.39 -7.14
N THR A 239 -11.73 6.17 -7.35
CA THR A 239 -12.65 5.61 -6.32
C THR A 239 -12.17 4.24 -5.86
N ILE A 240 -11.76 3.37 -6.79
CA ILE A 240 -11.23 2.04 -6.47
C ILE A 240 -9.92 2.15 -5.67
N LEU A 241 -9.00 3.04 -6.08
CA LEU A 241 -7.72 3.23 -5.41
C LEU A 241 -7.88 3.82 -3.99
N GLU A 242 -8.75 4.81 -3.81
CA GLU A 242 -9.02 5.41 -2.49
C GLU A 242 -9.68 4.41 -1.53
N ASN A 243 -10.46 3.47 -2.07
CA ASN A 243 -11.17 2.47 -1.28
C ASN A 243 -10.54 1.08 -1.30
N CYS A 244 -9.31 0.93 -1.81
CA CYS A 244 -8.67 -0.37 -2.02
C CYS A 244 -8.55 -1.21 -0.73
N LEU A 245 -8.33 -0.56 0.42
CA LEU A 245 -8.29 -1.22 1.73
C LEU A 245 -9.65 -1.82 2.12
N VAL A 246 -10.74 -1.08 1.87
CA VAL A 246 -12.12 -1.52 2.13
C VAL A 246 -12.47 -2.68 1.20
N ILE A 247 -12.10 -2.57 -0.08
CA ILE A 247 -12.31 -3.62 -1.09
C ILE A 247 -11.56 -4.89 -0.72
N MET A 248 -10.31 -4.79 -0.26
CA MET A 248 -9.54 -5.95 0.17
C MET A 248 -10.10 -6.58 1.45
N ALA A 249 -10.47 -5.77 2.45
CA ALA A 249 -10.94 -6.29 3.74
C ALA A 249 -12.30 -6.99 3.63
N LEU A 250 -13.22 -6.44 2.85
CA LEU A 250 -14.58 -6.97 2.72
C LEU A 250 -14.73 -7.91 1.52
N GLY A 251 -13.95 -7.71 0.47
CA GLY A 251 -14.11 -8.36 -0.83
C GLY A 251 -15.24 -7.75 -1.65
N THR A 252 -15.07 -7.71 -2.97
CA THR A 252 -16.04 -7.13 -3.93
C THR A 252 -17.43 -7.76 -3.81
N LYS A 253 -17.50 -9.07 -3.55
CA LYS A 253 -18.76 -9.81 -3.36
C LYS A 253 -19.52 -9.43 -2.09
N THR A 254 -18.83 -9.03 -1.03
CA THR A 254 -19.46 -8.61 0.22
C THR A 254 -19.93 -7.17 0.12
N ILE A 255 -19.15 -6.31 -0.54
CA ILE A 255 -19.49 -4.91 -0.83
C ILE A 255 -20.78 -4.81 -1.66
N ALA A 256 -20.97 -5.72 -2.62
CA ALA A 256 -22.17 -5.78 -3.45
C ALA A 256 -23.45 -6.21 -2.71
N LYS A 257 -23.39 -6.60 -1.42
CA LYS A 257 -24.57 -7.09 -0.70
C LYS A 257 -25.51 -5.95 -0.28
N PRO A 258 -26.84 -6.15 -0.31
CA PRO A 258 -27.83 -5.10 -0.04
C PRO A 258 -27.78 -4.48 1.36
N TRP A 259 -27.22 -5.19 2.35
CA TRP A 259 -27.13 -4.73 3.74
C TRP A 259 -25.94 -3.82 4.02
N MET A 260 -25.04 -3.63 3.05
CA MET A 260 -23.88 -2.75 3.20
C MET A 260 -24.28 -1.27 3.12
N PRO A 261 -23.59 -0.36 3.84
CA PRO A 261 -23.86 1.08 3.74
C PRO A 261 -23.81 1.59 2.29
N ILE A 262 -24.72 2.49 1.93
CA ILE A 262 -24.84 3.05 0.56
C ILE A 262 -23.51 3.62 0.05
N ARG A 263 -22.72 4.27 0.92
CA ARG A 263 -21.38 4.79 0.56
C ARG A 263 -20.42 3.69 0.10
N ILE A 264 -20.53 2.50 0.68
CA ILE A 264 -19.70 1.33 0.35
C ILE A 264 -20.24 0.64 -0.91
N GLN A 265 -21.56 0.57 -1.09
CA GLN A 265 -22.15 0.03 -2.33
C GLN A 265 -21.78 0.83 -3.57
N LYS A 266 -21.66 2.16 -3.48
CA LYS A 266 -21.16 3.01 -4.58
C LYS A 266 -19.75 2.62 -5.07
N ILE A 267 -18.95 1.97 -4.22
CA ILE A 267 -17.62 1.46 -4.61
C ILE A 267 -17.76 0.26 -5.56
N HIS A 268 -18.84 -0.51 -5.47
CA HIS A 268 -19.10 -1.62 -6.40
C HIS A 268 -19.53 -1.16 -7.79
N GLU A 269 -20.18 0.01 -7.87
CA GLU A 269 -20.66 0.60 -9.13
C GLU A 269 -19.54 1.29 -9.93
N ALA A 270 -18.38 1.53 -9.31
CA ALA A 270 -17.21 2.17 -9.89
C ALA A 270 -16.36 1.20 -10.73
#